data_AF-A0A484ZEJ9-F1
#
_entry.id   AF-A0A484ZEJ9-F1
#
_cell.length_a   1.000
_cell.length_b   1.000
_cell.length_c   1.000
_cell.angle_alpha   90.00
_cell.angle_beta   90.00
_cell.angle_gamma   90.00
#
_symmetry.space_group_name_H-M   'P 1'
#
loop_
_entity.id
_entity.type
_entity.pdbx_description
1 polymer ?
#
loop_
_entity_poly.entity_id
_entity_poly.type
_entity_poly.pdbx_seq_one_letter_code
_entity_poly.pdbx_strand_id
1 'polypeptide(L)'
;MAAPCLEIAADPLASYKYTARGNLVAVISNGTAVLGLGNIGALAGKPVMEGKGVLFKKFAGIDVFDIEVDETDPDKLIDIIASLEPTFGGINLEDIKAPECFYIEKALRKRMKIPVFHDDQHGTAIICAAAVLNGLRVVEKQMEDVRLVVSGAGAAAIACLNLLVALGMKHENIAVCDSRGVIYQGRDENMEENKALYAIVDNGKRTLAEVVSDADIFLGCSGPGVLTQDMVKTMAPSPLILALANPEPEILPPLAKAVRPDAIVCTGRSDYPNQVNNVLCFPFLFRGALDVGATVINEEMKLAAVRAIADLALAEQSDVVSSAYGDQELSFGPDYIIPKPFDPRLIVKIAPAVAKAAMDSGVANRPIEDFDAYVEHLTEFIYKTNLFMKPIFSQAKAQSKRIVFAEGKKSAYYTPLRILFPKVWHSRF
;
A
#
# COMPACT_ATOMS: atom_id res chain seq x y z
N MET A 1 -13.81 -36.51 -10.38
CA MET A 1 -12.93 -35.75 -9.47
C MET A 1 -11.44 -36.01 -9.73
N ALA A 2 -11.00 -37.24 -10.06
CA ALA A 2 -9.57 -37.54 -10.29
C ALA A 2 -8.97 -37.08 -11.65
N ALA A 3 -9.79 -36.86 -12.68
CA ALA A 3 -9.28 -36.51 -14.02
C ALA A 3 -8.43 -35.21 -14.03
N PRO A 4 -8.86 -34.09 -13.42
CA PRO A 4 -8.00 -32.90 -13.30
C PRO A 4 -6.67 -33.15 -12.59
N CYS A 5 -6.61 -34.10 -11.64
CA CYS A 5 -5.36 -34.45 -10.96
C CYS A 5 -4.36 -35.11 -11.90
N LEU A 6 -4.82 -35.95 -12.83
CA LEU A 6 -3.96 -36.58 -13.84
C LEU A 6 -3.43 -35.54 -14.84
N GLU A 7 -4.28 -34.59 -15.26
CA GLU A 7 -3.86 -33.47 -16.11
C GLU A 7 -2.79 -32.61 -15.43
N ILE A 8 -2.98 -32.26 -14.16
CA ILE A 8 -2.00 -31.46 -13.39
C ILE A 8 -0.70 -32.23 -13.12
N ALA A 9 -0.78 -33.56 -12.92
CA ALA A 9 0.41 -34.39 -12.75
C ALA A 9 1.24 -34.48 -14.04
N ALA A 10 0.60 -34.42 -15.21
CA ALA A 10 1.27 -34.37 -16.51
C ALA A 10 1.79 -32.96 -16.86
N ASP A 11 1.00 -31.93 -16.57
CA ASP A 11 1.35 -30.52 -16.75
C ASP A 11 0.96 -29.69 -15.51
N PRO A 12 1.92 -29.34 -14.64
CA PRO A 12 1.65 -28.54 -13.44
C PRO A 12 0.97 -27.19 -13.71
N LEU A 13 1.15 -26.60 -14.89
CA LEU A 13 0.51 -25.33 -15.26
C LEU A 13 -0.99 -25.47 -15.49
N ALA A 14 -1.47 -26.69 -15.76
CA ALA A 14 -2.90 -26.98 -15.84
C ALA A 14 -3.64 -26.67 -14.52
N SER A 15 -2.92 -26.55 -13.40
CA SER A 15 -3.50 -26.14 -12.11
C SER A 15 -4.17 -24.75 -12.19
N TYR A 16 -3.67 -23.84 -13.02
CA TYR A 16 -4.29 -22.52 -13.23
C TYR A 16 -5.63 -22.60 -13.98
N LYS A 17 -5.86 -23.66 -14.76
CA LYS A 17 -7.09 -23.88 -15.52
C LYS A 17 -8.13 -24.65 -14.71
N TYR A 18 -7.68 -25.66 -13.96
CA TYR A 18 -8.58 -26.61 -13.31
C TYR A 18 -8.84 -26.33 -11.82
N THR A 19 -8.18 -25.32 -11.24
CA THR A 19 -8.32 -24.99 -9.82
C THR A 19 -8.44 -23.48 -9.61
N ALA A 20 -8.77 -23.07 -8.37
CA ALA A 20 -8.81 -21.65 -7.99
C ALA A 20 -7.43 -20.99 -7.88
N ARG A 21 -6.32 -21.75 -8.02
CA ARG A 21 -4.95 -21.26 -7.81
C ARG A 21 -4.65 -19.95 -8.53
N GLY A 22 -5.10 -19.80 -9.78
CA GLY A 22 -4.83 -18.61 -10.58
C GLY A 22 -5.44 -17.29 -10.07
N ASN A 23 -6.41 -17.37 -9.15
CA ASN A 23 -7.07 -16.20 -8.56
C ASN A 23 -6.94 -16.15 -7.02
N LEU A 24 -6.24 -17.11 -6.41
CA LEU A 24 -6.13 -17.23 -4.96
C LEU A 24 -4.81 -16.65 -4.45
N VAL A 25 -4.89 -15.67 -3.54
CA VAL A 25 -3.74 -15.05 -2.88
C VAL A 25 -3.73 -15.42 -1.39
N ALA A 26 -2.57 -15.75 -0.85
CA ALA A 26 -2.40 -15.86 0.59
C ALA A 26 -2.02 -14.49 1.16
N VAL A 27 -2.78 -14.01 2.14
CA VAL A 27 -2.33 -12.89 2.98
C VAL A 27 -1.67 -13.51 4.21
N ILE A 28 -0.35 -13.36 4.34
CA ILE A 28 0.43 -14.05 5.37
C ILE A 28 1.08 -13.05 6.31
N SER A 29 0.90 -13.28 7.60
CA SER A 29 1.55 -12.52 8.66
C SER A 29 1.97 -13.42 9.83
N ASN A 30 2.97 -13.00 10.59
CA ASN A 30 3.26 -13.56 11.92
C ASN A 30 2.87 -12.60 13.07
N GLY A 31 2.22 -11.47 12.75
CA GLY A 31 1.70 -10.51 13.72
C GLY A 31 2.77 -9.76 14.51
N THR A 32 3.99 -9.67 13.98
CA THR A 32 5.13 -9.04 14.69
C THR A 32 5.21 -7.53 14.52
N ALA A 33 4.45 -6.95 13.59
CA ALA A 33 4.39 -5.50 13.35
C ALA A 33 2.98 -5.04 12.93
N VAL A 34 1.95 -5.42 13.68
CA VAL A 34 0.56 -5.12 13.33
C VAL A 34 0.26 -3.63 13.50
N LEU A 35 0.12 -2.91 12.39
CA LEU A 35 -0.17 -1.47 12.37
C LEU A 35 0.81 -0.70 13.29
N GLY A 36 0.30 0.21 14.13
CA GLY A 36 1.07 0.89 15.18
C GLY A 36 1.13 0.14 16.52
N LEU A 37 0.63 -1.09 16.59
CA LEU A 37 0.55 -1.87 17.84
C LEU A 37 1.82 -2.71 18.09
N GLY A 38 2.66 -2.88 17.06
CA GLY A 38 3.88 -3.68 17.15
C GLY A 38 3.59 -5.18 17.20
N ASN A 39 4.41 -5.92 17.96
CA ASN A 39 4.26 -7.36 18.08
C ASN A 39 3.13 -7.72 19.05
N ILE A 40 1.97 -8.03 18.50
CA ILE A 40 0.79 -8.51 19.25
C ILE A 40 0.49 -10.00 18.98
N GLY A 41 1.33 -10.65 18.17
CA GLY A 41 1.24 -12.07 17.83
C GLY A 41 0.25 -12.36 16.70
N ALA A 42 0.45 -13.52 16.06
CA ALA A 42 -0.24 -13.95 14.86
C ALA A 42 -1.79 -13.90 15.03
N LEU A 43 -2.32 -14.46 16.11
CA LEU A 43 -3.76 -14.52 16.36
C LEU A 43 -4.41 -13.13 16.49
N ALA A 44 -3.74 -12.17 17.13
CA ALA A 44 -4.28 -10.83 17.31
C ALA A 44 -4.22 -10.00 16.01
N GLY A 45 -3.30 -10.32 15.09
CA GLY A 45 -3.22 -9.72 13.76
C GLY A 45 -4.31 -10.17 12.79
N LYS A 46 -4.94 -11.33 13.03
CA LYS A 46 -5.95 -11.94 12.16
C LYS A 46 -7.03 -10.97 11.62
N PRO A 47 -7.67 -10.10 12.44
CA PRO A 47 -8.69 -9.20 11.92
C PRO A 47 -8.18 -8.22 10.85
N VAL A 48 -6.89 -7.84 10.90
CA VAL A 48 -6.26 -6.99 9.87
C VAL A 48 -6.10 -7.79 8.58
N MET A 49 -5.68 -9.05 8.67
CA MET A 49 -5.50 -9.96 7.53
C MET A 49 -6.83 -10.29 6.84
N GLU A 50 -7.88 -10.61 7.61
CA GLU A 50 -9.24 -10.79 7.09
C GLU A 50 -9.72 -9.52 6.36
N GLY A 51 -9.43 -8.34 6.96
CA GLY A 51 -9.70 -7.04 6.34
C GLY A 51 -9.03 -6.88 4.98
N LYS A 52 -7.74 -7.20 4.86
CA LYS A 52 -7.00 -7.19 3.58
C LYS A 52 -7.65 -8.14 2.55
N GLY A 53 -8.07 -9.33 2.98
CA GLY A 53 -8.79 -10.27 2.12
C GLY A 53 -10.09 -9.70 1.55
N VAL A 54 -10.88 -9.01 2.37
CA VAL A 54 -12.10 -8.31 1.92
C VAL A 54 -11.78 -7.24 0.88
N LEU A 55 -10.69 -6.47 1.07
CA LEU A 55 -10.30 -5.42 0.13
C LEU A 55 -9.85 -6.01 -1.22
N PHE A 56 -9.03 -7.06 -1.23
CA PHE A 56 -8.67 -7.81 -2.45
C PHE A 56 -9.91 -8.26 -3.21
N LYS A 57 -10.86 -8.91 -2.51
CA LYS A 57 -12.07 -9.42 -3.16
C LYS A 57 -12.94 -8.31 -3.71
N LYS A 58 -13.13 -7.25 -2.91
CA LYS A 58 -14.03 -6.14 -3.26
C LYS A 58 -13.51 -5.33 -4.44
N PHE A 59 -12.20 -5.05 -4.49
CA PHE A 59 -11.63 -4.12 -5.47
C PHE A 59 -11.06 -4.80 -6.70
N ALA A 60 -10.62 -6.06 -6.60
CA ALA A 60 -9.93 -6.76 -7.67
C ALA A 60 -10.51 -8.15 -7.98
N GLY A 61 -11.56 -8.59 -7.26
CA GLY A 61 -12.18 -9.90 -7.48
C GLY A 61 -11.29 -11.07 -7.08
N ILE A 62 -10.17 -10.81 -6.41
CA ILE A 62 -9.18 -11.80 -5.99
C ILE A 62 -9.70 -12.56 -4.77
N ASP A 63 -9.62 -13.87 -4.83
CA ASP A 63 -9.92 -14.72 -3.68
C ASP A 63 -8.74 -14.71 -2.73
N VAL A 64 -9.01 -14.59 -1.44
CA VAL A 64 -7.96 -14.54 -0.42
C VAL A 64 -8.23 -15.55 0.66
N PHE A 65 -7.15 -16.18 1.12
CA PHE A 65 -7.12 -16.85 2.39
C PHE A 65 -6.03 -16.21 3.25
N ASP A 66 -6.41 -15.76 4.45
CA ASP A 66 -5.50 -15.23 5.45
C ASP A 66 -4.84 -16.37 6.24
N ILE A 67 -3.54 -16.26 6.47
CA ILE A 67 -2.72 -17.27 7.16
C ILE A 67 -1.84 -16.56 8.19
N GLU A 68 -2.24 -16.69 9.45
CA GLU A 68 -1.48 -16.22 10.61
C GLU A 68 -0.52 -17.33 11.07
N VAL A 69 0.77 -17.16 10.82
CA VAL A 69 1.80 -18.14 11.18
C VAL A 69 2.42 -17.75 12.52
N ASP A 70 2.24 -18.58 13.54
CA ASP A 70 2.87 -18.39 14.86
C ASP A 70 4.33 -18.87 14.86
N GLU A 71 5.18 -18.20 14.06
CA GLU A 71 6.62 -18.44 13.96
C GLU A 71 7.38 -17.13 13.81
N THR A 72 8.44 -16.99 14.59
CA THR A 72 9.27 -15.76 14.66
C THR A 72 10.67 -15.97 14.10
N ASP A 73 11.11 -17.22 13.94
CA ASP A 73 12.32 -17.58 13.23
C ASP A 73 12.15 -17.32 11.72
N PRO A 74 12.95 -16.42 11.11
CA PRO A 74 12.79 -16.06 9.71
C PRO A 74 12.97 -17.23 8.74
N ASP A 75 13.93 -18.12 9.00
CA ASP A 75 14.23 -19.25 8.12
C ASP A 75 13.09 -20.27 8.11
N LYS A 76 12.55 -20.59 9.30
CA LYS A 76 11.38 -21.46 9.40
C LYS A 76 10.14 -20.83 8.77
N LEU A 77 9.93 -19.53 8.96
CA LEU A 77 8.83 -18.82 8.34
C LEU A 77 8.93 -18.86 6.80
N ILE A 78 10.13 -18.67 6.24
CA ILE A 78 10.39 -18.83 4.80
C ILE A 78 10.04 -20.25 4.35
N ASP A 79 10.47 -21.29 5.07
CA ASP A 79 10.19 -22.68 4.74
C ASP A 79 8.69 -22.99 4.74
N ILE A 80 7.97 -22.52 5.76
CA ILE A 80 6.51 -22.67 5.87
C ILE A 80 5.85 -22.00 4.66
N ILE A 81 6.15 -20.73 4.39
CA ILE A 81 5.50 -19.97 3.32
C ILE A 81 5.82 -20.58 1.94
N ALA A 82 7.08 -20.92 1.69
CA ALA A 82 7.49 -21.51 0.42
C ALA A 82 6.80 -22.86 0.17
N SER A 83 6.55 -23.65 1.22
CA SER A 83 5.84 -24.93 1.09
C SER A 83 4.37 -24.79 0.66
N LEU A 84 3.77 -23.61 0.84
CA LEU A 84 2.38 -23.32 0.48
C LEU A 84 2.21 -22.91 -0.99
N GLU A 85 3.30 -22.72 -1.74
CA GLU A 85 3.28 -22.33 -3.15
C GLU A 85 2.27 -23.11 -4.01
N PRO A 86 2.11 -24.45 -3.88
CA PRO A 86 1.19 -25.22 -4.72
C PRO A 86 -0.27 -24.76 -4.68
N THR A 87 -0.71 -24.13 -3.59
CA THR A 87 -2.09 -23.69 -3.38
C THR A 87 -2.38 -22.32 -4.00
N PHE A 88 -1.39 -21.43 -3.98
CA PHE A 88 -1.59 -20.00 -4.22
C PHE A 88 -1.06 -19.54 -5.59
N GLY A 89 -1.72 -18.52 -6.14
CA GLY A 89 -1.27 -17.79 -7.32
C GLY A 89 -0.40 -16.59 -6.96
N GLY A 90 -0.36 -16.17 -5.70
CA GLY A 90 0.50 -15.12 -5.18
C GLY A 90 0.50 -15.07 -3.65
N ILE A 91 1.52 -14.45 -3.07
CA ILE A 91 1.69 -14.26 -1.62
C ILE A 91 1.80 -12.77 -1.32
N ASN A 92 0.92 -12.29 -0.46
CA ASN A 92 0.97 -10.95 0.12
C ASN A 92 1.45 -11.05 1.58
N LEU A 93 2.68 -10.62 1.85
CA LEU A 93 3.24 -10.54 3.20
C LEU A 93 2.77 -9.25 3.88
N GLU A 94 2.40 -9.36 5.15
CA GLU A 94 1.85 -8.26 5.95
C GLU A 94 2.36 -8.29 7.39
N ASP A 95 2.53 -7.11 7.98
CA ASP A 95 2.75 -6.93 9.42
C ASP A 95 3.90 -7.79 9.98
N ILE A 96 4.98 -7.94 9.21
CA ILE A 96 6.22 -8.62 9.61
C ILE A 96 7.26 -7.55 9.95
N LYS A 97 7.85 -7.63 11.15
CA LYS A 97 8.80 -6.63 11.63
C LYS A 97 10.08 -6.54 10.78
N ALA A 98 10.65 -5.35 10.77
CA ALA A 98 12.00 -5.10 10.27
C ALA A 98 13.05 -5.42 11.35
N PRO A 99 14.27 -5.87 10.99
CA PRO A 99 14.76 -6.05 9.61
C PRO A 99 14.39 -7.40 8.97
N GLU A 100 13.75 -8.32 9.69
CA GLU A 100 13.50 -9.69 9.23
C GLU A 100 12.64 -9.75 7.95
N CYS A 101 11.67 -8.84 7.82
CA CYS A 101 10.79 -8.77 6.65
C CYS A 101 11.53 -8.63 5.31
N PHE A 102 12.65 -7.91 5.27
CA PHE A 102 13.48 -7.78 4.07
C PHE A 102 14.12 -9.10 3.66
N TYR A 103 14.68 -9.82 4.64
CA TYR A 103 15.32 -11.11 4.42
C TYR A 103 14.28 -12.14 3.96
N ILE A 104 13.13 -12.21 4.64
CA ILE A 104 12.03 -13.11 4.31
C ILE A 104 11.53 -12.87 2.89
N GLU A 105 11.22 -11.63 2.52
CA GLU A 105 10.73 -11.31 1.19
C GLU A 105 11.77 -11.66 0.11
N LYS A 106 13.04 -11.28 0.32
CA LYS A 106 14.12 -11.57 -0.64
C LYS A 106 14.31 -13.07 -0.85
N ALA A 107 14.28 -13.86 0.22
CA ALA A 107 14.40 -15.31 0.15
C ALA A 107 13.20 -15.95 -0.57
N LEU A 108 11.98 -15.52 -0.25
CA LEU A 108 10.75 -16.03 -0.88
C LEU A 108 10.68 -15.67 -2.36
N ARG A 109 10.97 -14.42 -2.75
CA ARG A 109 11.03 -14.00 -4.16
C ARG A 109 12.05 -14.79 -4.99
N LYS A 110 13.15 -15.23 -4.37
CA LYS A 110 14.17 -16.07 -5.02
C LYS A 110 13.72 -17.52 -5.17
N ARG A 111 13.04 -18.06 -4.15
CA ARG A 111 12.68 -19.48 -4.07
C ARG A 111 11.40 -19.80 -4.85
N MET A 112 10.39 -18.96 -4.74
CA MET A 112 9.05 -19.22 -5.26
C MET A 112 8.91 -18.87 -6.75
N LYS A 113 7.95 -19.49 -7.45
CA LYS A 113 7.61 -19.21 -8.85
C LYS A 113 6.28 -18.47 -9.02
N ILE A 114 5.82 -17.84 -7.95
CA ILE A 114 4.62 -16.99 -7.89
C ILE A 114 5.01 -15.63 -7.28
N PRO A 115 4.25 -14.55 -7.56
CA PRO A 115 4.55 -13.23 -7.05
C PRO A 115 4.45 -13.21 -5.53
N VAL A 116 5.53 -12.72 -4.90
CA VAL A 116 5.59 -12.43 -3.46
C VAL A 116 5.77 -10.93 -3.32
N PHE A 117 4.92 -10.30 -2.50
CA PHE A 117 4.88 -8.86 -2.30
C PHE A 117 4.65 -8.55 -0.83
N HIS A 118 5.44 -7.65 -0.25
CA HIS A 118 5.20 -7.14 1.09
C HIS A 118 4.52 -5.78 1.02
N ASP A 119 3.28 -5.67 1.50
CA ASP A 119 2.47 -4.46 1.30
C ASP A 119 2.98 -3.27 2.09
N ASP A 120 3.38 -3.47 3.36
CA ASP A 120 3.93 -2.38 4.20
C ASP A 120 5.22 -1.77 3.65
N GLN A 121 5.94 -2.50 2.80
CA GLN A 121 7.14 -2.01 2.14
C GLN A 121 6.76 -1.36 0.81
N HIS A 122 6.29 -2.17 -0.13
CA HIS A 122 6.17 -1.76 -1.53
C HIS A 122 4.84 -1.06 -1.82
N GLY A 123 3.76 -1.43 -1.13
CA GLY A 123 2.47 -0.76 -1.26
C GLY A 123 2.56 0.69 -0.84
N THR A 124 3.15 0.95 0.33
CA THR A 124 3.44 2.32 0.79
C THR A 124 4.37 3.04 -0.16
N ALA A 125 5.47 2.40 -0.60
CA ALA A 125 6.42 3.01 -1.55
C ALA A 125 5.76 3.47 -2.86
N ILE A 126 4.90 2.63 -3.45
CA ILE A 126 4.22 2.93 -4.72
C ILE A 126 3.31 4.16 -4.57
N ILE A 127 2.51 4.23 -3.51
CA ILE A 127 1.60 5.38 -3.31
C ILE A 127 2.40 6.65 -2.96
N CYS A 128 3.45 6.53 -2.15
CA CYS A 128 4.33 7.65 -1.84
C CYS A 128 4.99 8.21 -3.09
N ALA A 129 5.53 7.33 -3.94
CA ALA A 129 6.15 7.73 -5.19
C ALA A 129 5.16 8.39 -6.16
N ALA A 130 3.92 7.87 -6.25
CA ALA A 130 2.87 8.51 -7.05
C ALA A 130 2.51 9.90 -6.51
N ALA A 131 2.42 10.05 -5.18
CA ALA A 131 2.20 11.33 -4.53
C ALA A 131 3.35 12.31 -4.77
N VAL A 132 4.61 11.85 -4.74
CA VAL A 132 5.77 12.68 -5.07
C VAL A 132 5.74 13.14 -6.53
N LEU A 133 5.49 12.24 -7.48
CA LEU A 133 5.38 12.63 -8.89
C LEU A 133 4.30 13.70 -9.10
N ASN A 134 3.12 13.52 -8.54
CA ASN A 134 2.04 14.49 -8.69
C ASN A 134 2.25 15.78 -7.89
N GLY A 135 2.81 15.69 -6.68
CA GLY A 135 3.18 16.87 -5.89
C GLY A 135 4.19 17.74 -6.64
N LEU A 136 5.21 17.12 -7.24
CA LEU A 136 6.20 17.81 -8.08
C LEU A 136 5.57 18.43 -9.35
N ARG A 137 4.61 17.76 -9.98
CA ARG A 137 3.82 18.33 -11.09
C ARG A 137 3.04 19.58 -10.64
N VAL A 138 2.42 19.55 -9.45
CA VAL A 138 1.66 20.69 -8.90
C VAL A 138 2.56 21.89 -8.58
N VAL A 139 3.78 21.65 -8.10
CA VAL A 139 4.73 22.71 -7.74
C VAL A 139 5.75 23.03 -8.83
N GLU A 140 5.60 22.42 -10.01
CA GLU A 140 6.42 22.61 -11.21
C GLU A 140 7.94 22.40 -10.97
N LYS A 141 8.29 21.39 -10.16
CA LYS A 141 9.70 21.03 -9.87
C LYS A 141 10.09 19.70 -10.52
N GLN A 142 11.37 19.55 -10.85
CA GLN A 142 11.94 18.30 -11.39
C GLN A 142 12.49 17.43 -10.27
N MET A 143 12.29 16.10 -10.36
CA MET A 143 12.71 15.12 -9.35
C MET A 143 14.23 15.17 -9.06
N GLU A 144 15.03 15.48 -10.07
CA GLU A 144 16.49 15.48 -9.99
C GLU A 144 17.08 16.73 -9.32
N ASP A 145 16.25 17.75 -9.07
CA ASP A 145 16.66 19.05 -8.51
C ASP A 145 16.12 19.30 -7.11
N VAL A 146 15.22 18.43 -6.62
CA VAL A 146 14.58 18.58 -5.31
C VAL A 146 15.34 17.86 -4.21
N ARG A 147 15.32 18.44 -3.01
CA ARG A 147 15.88 17.85 -1.81
C ARG A 147 14.83 17.12 -0.97
N LEU A 148 15.12 15.85 -0.67
CA LEU A 148 14.28 14.98 0.16
C LEU A 148 14.90 14.79 1.53
N VAL A 149 14.07 14.95 2.56
CA VAL A 149 14.43 14.64 3.94
C VAL A 149 13.49 13.58 4.47
N VAL A 150 14.05 12.51 5.02
CA VAL A 150 13.27 11.39 5.53
C VAL A 150 13.41 11.29 7.04
N SER A 151 12.28 11.16 7.73
CA SER A 151 12.23 10.76 9.13
C SER A 151 11.80 9.31 9.22
N GLY A 152 12.70 8.46 9.70
CA GLY A 152 12.54 7.01 9.72
C GLY A 152 13.49 6.32 8.75
N ALA A 153 14.03 5.18 9.16
CA ALA A 153 14.91 4.34 8.35
C ALA A 153 14.51 2.86 8.47
N GLY A 154 13.20 2.62 8.58
CA GLY A 154 12.60 1.28 8.58
C GLY A 154 12.20 0.82 7.19
N ALA A 155 11.48 -0.30 7.11
CA ALA A 155 11.18 -0.96 5.84
C ALA A 155 10.39 -0.11 4.85
N ALA A 156 9.33 0.56 5.30
CA ALA A 156 8.57 1.49 4.47
C ALA A 156 9.44 2.64 3.93
N ALA A 157 10.26 3.27 4.77
CA ALA A 157 11.11 4.40 4.39
C ALA A 157 12.13 4.00 3.31
N ILE A 158 12.85 2.90 3.53
CA ILE A 158 13.85 2.38 2.58
C ILE A 158 13.19 1.99 1.25
N ALA A 159 12.02 1.33 1.29
CA ALA A 159 11.30 0.97 0.07
C ALA A 159 10.85 2.21 -0.72
N CYS A 160 10.34 3.25 -0.03
CA CYS A 160 10.00 4.53 -0.67
C CYS A 160 11.23 5.16 -1.34
N LEU A 161 12.37 5.21 -0.62
CA LEU A 161 13.61 5.79 -1.14
C LEU A 161 14.11 5.06 -2.39
N ASN A 162 14.16 3.72 -2.35
CA ASN A 162 14.60 2.91 -3.49
C ASN A 162 13.75 3.19 -4.73
N LEU A 163 12.43 3.30 -4.56
CA LEU A 163 11.52 3.55 -5.67
C LEU A 163 11.63 4.99 -6.21
N LEU A 164 11.84 5.98 -5.34
CA LEU A 164 12.09 7.38 -5.74
C LEU A 164 13.41 7.53 -6.51
N VAL A 165 14.46 6.84 -6.07
CA VAL A 165 15.74 6.77 -6.81
C VAL A 165 15.54 6.13 -8.18
N ALA A 166 14.80 5.01 -8.25
CA ALA A 166 14.48 4.37 -9.53
C ALA A 166 13.65 5.27 -10.48
N LEU A 167 12.95 6.27 -9.95
CA LEU A 167 12.23 7.28 -10.72
C LEU A 167 13.08 8.49 -11.12
N GLY A 168 14.33 8.57 -10.67
CA GLY A 168 15.28 9.63 -11.03
C GLY A 168 15.66 10.58 -9.90
N MET A 169 15.23 10.34 -8.66
CA MET A 169 15.74 11.13 -7.53
C MET A 169 17.23 10.83 -7.29
N LYS A 170 18.05 11.87 -7.19
CA LYS A 170 19.50 11.71 -6.98
C LYS A 170 19.79 11.37 -5.52
N HIS A 171 20.63 10.36 -5.28
CA HIS A 171 21.05 9.94 -3.93
C HIS A 171 21.64 11.10 -3.11
N GLU A 172 22.42 11.99 -3.73
CA GLU A 172 23.05 13.15 -3.09
C GLU A 172 22.05 14.18 -2.56
N ASN A 173 20.80 14.17 -3.04
CA ASN A 173 19.73 15.05 -2.61
C ASN A 173 18.91 14.48 -1.44
N ILE A 174 19.27 13.31 -0.92
CA ILE A 174 18.51 12.60 0.11
C ILE A 174 19.26 12.66 1.44
N ALA A 175 18.57 13.10 2.49
CA ALA A 175 19.05 12.99 3.87
C ALA A 175 18.06 12.17 4.71
N VAL A 176 18.56 11.14 5.40
CA VAL A 176 17.73 10.25 6.22
C VAL A 176 18.08 10.44 7.70
N CYS A 177 17.06 10.54 8.54
CA CYS A 177 17.17 10.55 9.99
C CYS A 177 16.53 9.29 10.59
N ASP A 178 17.22 8.64 11.51
CA ASP A 178 16.61 7.61 12.38
C ASP A 178 16.49 8.12 13.83
N SER A 179 16.21 7.22 14.76
CA SER A 179 16.08 7.56 16.19
C SER A 179 17.33 8.16 16.84
N ARG A 180 18.51 8.06 16.21
CA ARG A 180 19.76 8.69 16.69
C ARG A 180 20.18 9.90 15.83
N GLY A 181 19.30 10.41 14.97
CA GLY A 181 19.55 11.58 14.12
C GLY A 181 19.99 11.22 12.70
N VAL A 182 20.71 12.14 12.05
CA VAL A 182 21.12 12.04 10.64
C VAL A 182 22.00 10.81 10.41
N ILE A 183 21.75 10.07 9.34
CA ILE A 183 22.55 8.93 8.90
C ILE A 183 23.67 9.45 8.00
N TYR A 184 24.92 9.30 8.45
CA TYR A 184 26.12 9.76 7.73
C TYR A 184 27.22 8.69 7.77
N GLN A 185 28.16 8.79 6.84
CA GLN A 185 29.28 7.86 6.72
C GLN A 185 30.17 7.91 7.97
N GLY A 186 30.49 6.75 8.54
CA GLY A 186 31.29 6.66 9.77
C GLY A 186 30.52 6.92 11.07
N ARG A 187 29.19 7.09 11.02
CA ARG A 187 28.36 7.25 12.23
C ARG A 187 28.34 5.99 13.10
N ASP A 188 28.32 4.80 12.49
CA ASP A 188 28.23 3.50 13.16
C ASP A 188 28.96 2.45 12.31
N GLU A 189 29.88 1.70 12.93
CA GLU A 189 30.64 0.65 12.26
C GLU A 189 29.77 -0.54 11.85
N ASN A 190 28.64 -0.76 12.54
CA ASN A 190 27.71 -1.86 12.29
C ASN A 190 26.38 -1.36 11.69
N MET A 191 26.42 -0.27 10.93
CA MET A 191 25.24 0.24 10.26
C MET A 191 24.67 -0.82 9.30
N GLU A 192 23.38 -1.08 9.42
CA GLU A 192 22.67 -2.03 8.56
C GLU A 192 22.78 -1.63 7.08
N GLU A 193 22.97 -2.61 6.19
CA GLU A 193 23.35 -2.40 4.79
C GLU A 193 22.39 -1.46 4.05
N ASN A 194 21.08 -1.63 4.23
CA ASN A 194 20.09 -0.79 3.54
C ASN A 194 20.13 0.67 4.04
N LYS A 195 20.48 0.91 5.31
CA LYS A 195 20.68 2.26 5.84
C LYS A 195 21.97 2.88 5.32
N ALA A 196 23.04 2.09 5.24
CA ALA A 196 24.33 2.55 4.78
C ALA A 196 24.28 3.09 3.34
N LEU A 197 23.40 2.55 2.48
CA LEU A 197 23.15 3.06 1.12
C LEU A 197 22.67 4.53 1.07
N TYR A 198 22.07 5.02 2.16
CA TYR A 198 21.57 6.40 2.28
C TYR A 198 22.38 7.25 3.27
N ALA A 199 23.55 6.78 3.67
CA ALA A 199 24.46 7.55 4.52
C ALA A 199 25.11 8.68 3.73
N ILE A 200 24.78 9.92 4.10
CA ILE A 200 25.38 11.11 3.48
C ILE A 200 26.86 11.24 3.85
N VAL A 201 27.61 11.97 3.03
CA VAL A 201 28.95 12.43 3.44
C VAL A 201 28.80 13.30 4.69
N ASP A 202 29.66 13.09 5.68
CA ASP A 202 29.60 13.85 6.92
C ASP A 202 29.80 15.35 6.66
N ASN A 203 28.75 16.13 6.90
CA ASN A 203 28.71 17.57 6.73
C ASN A 203 28.45 18.30 8.07
N GLY A 204 28.63 17.61 9.19
CA GLY A 204 28.42 18.16 10.53
C GLY A 204 26.97 18.23 11.02
N LYS A 205 25.97 18.02 10.15
CA LYS A 205 24.56 18.00 10.56
C LYS A 205 24.23 16.71 11.32
N ARG A 206 23.44 16.81 12.39
CA ARG A 206 23.13 15.68 13.29
C ARG A 206 21.65 15.52 13.57
N THR A 207 20.85 16.57 13.42
CA THR A 207 19.44 16.60 13.78
C THR A 207 18.52 16.76 12.57
N LEU A 208 17.27 16.33 12.72
CA LEU A 208 16.24 16.53 11.70
C LEU A 208 16.04 18.02 11.36
N ALA A 209 16.07 18.90 12.36
CA ALA A 209 15.92 20.35 12.17
C ALA A 209 17.00 20.93 11.25
N GLU A 210 18.25 20.48 11.35
CA GLU A 210 19.36 20.98 10.53
C GLU A 210 19.26 20.51 9.06
N VAL A 211 18.72 19.32 8.84
CA VAL A 211 18.58 18.75 7.50
C VAL A 211 17.24 19.06 6.84
N VAL A 212 16.22 19.55 7.55
CA VAL A 212 14.92 19.90 6.95
C VAL A 212 14.83 21.32 6.39
N SER A 213 15.72 22.23 6.84
CA SER A 213 15.84 23.58 6.27
C SER A 213 16.05 23.52 4.77
N ASP A 214 15.27 24.25 3.97
CA ASP A 214 15.29 24.29 2.50
C ASP A 214 15.02 22.93 1.82
N ALA A 215 14.39 21.98 2.51
CA ALA A 215 13.94 20.75 1.87
C ALA A 215 12.64 20.99 1.08
N ASP A 216 12.56 20.42 -0.12
CA ASP A 216 11.36 20.44 -0.97
C ASP A 216 10.37 19.34 -0.59
N ILE A 217 10.88 18.21 -0.11
CA ILE A 217 10.07 17.06 0.25
C ILE A 217 10.46 16.60 1.66
N PHE A 218 9.45 16.37 2.49
CA PHE A 218 9.59 15.62 3.73
C PHE A 218 8.83 14.30 3.61
N LEU A 219 9.49 13.18 3.92
CA LEU A 219 8.88 11.86 4.02
C LEU A 219 9.00 11.33 5.46
N GLY A 220 7.88 11.22 6.14
CA GLY A 220 7.76 10.64 7.47
C GLY A 220 7.26 9.21 7.40
N CYS A 221 8.07 8.27 7.88
CA CYS A 221 7.70 6.89 8.17
C CYS A 221 8.25 6.53 9.56
N SER A 222 7.91 7.35 10.55
CA SER A 222 8.51 7.34 11.88
C SER A 222 7.46 7.31 12.99
N GLY A 223 7.25 8.42 13.68
CA GLY A 223 6.36 8.51 14.83
C GLY A 223 5.64 9.86 14.92
N PRO A 224 4.71 9.98 15.88
CA PRO A 224 3.85 11.15 16.00
C PRO A 224 4.63 12.41 16.39
N GLY A 225 4.28 13.55 15.78
CA GLY A 225 4.78 14.87 16.19
C GLY A 225 6.27 15.14 15.95
N VAL A 226 6.94 14.31 15.14
CA VAL A 226 8.38 14.43 14.86
C VAL A 226 8.71 15.69 14.04
N LEU A 227 7.83 16.08 13.12
CA LEU A 227 8.01 17.29 12.30
C LEU A 227 7.30 18.48 12.97
N THR A 228 8.07 19.42 13.52
CA THR A 228 7.49 20.56 14.24
C THR A 228 7.13 21.72 13.30
N GLN A 229 6.24 22.62 13.74
CA GLN A 229 5.91 23.82 12.98
C GLN A 229 7.13 24.71 12.72
N ASP A 230 8.09 24.77 13.64
CA ASP A 230 9.32 25.56 13.44
C ASP A 230 10.21 24.96 12.36
N MET A 231 10.30 23.62 12.28
CA MET A 231 10.96 22.95 11.16
C MET A 231 10.26 23.24 9.83
N VAL A 232 8.93 23.16 9.80
CA VAL A 232 8.15 23.41 8.58
C VAL A 232 8.34 24.83 8.05
N LYS A 233 8.48 25.84 8.91
CA LYS A 233 8.79 27.22 8.48
C LYS A 233 10.12 27.35 7.72
N THR A 234 11.07 26.47 8.00
CA THR A 234 12.40 26.48 7.37
C THR A 234 12.45 25.72 6.05
N MET A 235 11.41 24.97 5.70
CA MET A 235 11.36 24.22 4.44
C MET A 235 11.28 25.15 3.22
N ALA A 236 11.59 24.60 2.03
CA ALA A 236 11.49 25.34 0.78
C ALA A 236 10.05 25.81 0.48
N PRO A 237 9.86 26.78 -0.43
CA PRO A 237 8.53 27.14 -0.93
C PRO A 237 7.80 25.93 -1.55
N SER A 238 6.49 25.85 -1.33
CA SER A 238 5.61 24.75 -1.77
C SER A 238 6.17 23.36 -1.44
N PRO A 239 6.56 23.01 -0.19
CA PRO A 239 7.10 21.70 0.07
C PRO A 239 5.97 20.68 0.09
N LEU A 240 6.33 19.49 -0.33
CA LEU A 240 5.51 18.30 -0.22
C LEU A 240 5.83 17.59 1.08
N ILE A 241 4.86 17.50 1.98
CA ILE A 241 5.00 16.85 3.29
C ILE A 241 4.18 15.56 3.28
N LEU A 242 4.86 14.42 3.23
CA LEU A 242 4.24 13.11 3.43
C LEU A 242 4.42 12.70 4.90
N ALA A 243 3.43 12.94 5.75
CA ALA A 243 3.46 12.60 7.17
C ALA A 243 2.63 11.32 7.42
N LEU A 244 3.29 10.15 7.32
CA LEU A 244 2.62 8.86 7.12
C LEU A 244 2.57 7.98 8.37
N ALA A 245 3.10 8.44 9.51
CA ALA A 245 2.91 7.74 10.77
C ALA A 245 1.42 7.56 11.12
N ASN A 246 1.08 6.40 11.67
CA ASN A 246 -0.27 6.04 12.09
C ASN A 246 -0.28 5.63 13.57
N PRO A 247 -1.37 5.91 14.31
CA PRO A 247 -2.57 6.66 13.89
C PRO A 247 -2.38 8.19 13.88
N GLU A 248 -1.30 8.69 14.49
CA GLU A 248 -0.98 10.10 14.57
C GLU A 248 0.27 10.42 13.73
N PRO A 249 0.18 11.36 12.77
CA PRO A 249 1.25 11.64 11.81
C PRO A 249 2.40 12.43 12.44
N GLU A 250 3.52 12.52 11.72
CA GLU A 250 4.67 13.35 12.09
C GLU A 250 4.29 14.83 12.28
N ILE A 251 3.32 15.31 11.51
CA ILE A 251 2.64 16.59 11.71
C ILE A 251 1.20 16.51 11.19
N LEU A 252 0.25 17.12 11.90
CA LEU A 252 -1.12 17.23 11.41
C LEU A 252 -1.22 18.30 10.29
N PRO A 253 -1.99 18.06 9.21
CA PRO A 253 -2.13 19.02 8.12
C PRO A 253 -2.54 20.44 8.54
N PRO A 254 -3.47 20.65 9.49
CA PRO A 254 -3.77 22.00 9.98
C PRO A 254 -2.58 22.71 10.63
N LEU A 255 -1.70 21.98 11.33
CA LEU A 255 -0.51 22.56 11.96
C LEU A 255 0.55 22.94 10.93
N ALA A 256 0.77 22.09 9.92
CA ALA A 256 1.65 22.39 8.80
C ALA A 256 1.16 23.63 8.03
N LYS A 257 -0.11 23.64 7.62
CA LYS A 257 -0.70 24.75 6.84
C LYS A 257 -0.80 26.06 7.64
N ALA A 258 -0.88 26.02 8.96
CA ALA A 258 -0.89 27.23 9.79
C ALA A 258 0.40 28.07 9.68
N VAL A 259 1.54 27.43 9.39
CA VAL A 259 2.84 28.10 9.25
C VAL A 259 3.40 28.09 7.84
N ARG A 260 2.80 27.27 6.96
CA ARG A 260 3.19 27.03 5.58
C ARG A 260 1.93 26.83 4.72
N PRO A 261 1.12 27.88 4.47
CA PRO A 261 -0.22 27.75 3.89
C PRO A 261 -0.26 27.06 2.53
N ASP A 262 0.80 27.20 1.75
CA ASP A 262 0.96 26.63 0.42
C ASP A 262 1.53 25.19 0.44
N ALA A 263 1.68 24.56 1.62
CA ALA A 263 2.21 23.20 1.72
C ALA A 263 1.21 22.16 1.20
N ILE A 264 1.71 21.21 0.42
CA ILE A 264 0.97 20.04 -0.01
C ILE A 264 1.21 18.96 1.03
N VAL A 265 0.17 18.55 1.75
CA VAL A 265 0.31 17.59 2.86
C VAL A 265 -0.42 16.31 2.51
N CYS A 266 0.28 15.19 2.67
CA CYS A 266 -0.26 13.84 2.57
C CYS A 266 -0.18 13.16 3.93
N THR A 267 -1.17 12.33 4.26
CA THR A 267 -1.15 11.52 5.49
C THR A 267 -1.68 10.11 5.24
N GLY A 268 -1.50 9.18 6.17
CA GLY A 268 -2.18 7.89 6.15
C GLY A 268 -3.68 7.95 6.45
N ARG A 269 -4.18 9.09 6.96
CA ARG A 269 -5.54 9.21 7.50
C ARG A 269 -6.56 9.60 6.43
N SER A 270 -7.74 9.01 6.51
CA SER A 270 -8.83 9.24 5.55
C SER A 270 -9.62 10.53 5.76
N ASP A 271 -9.46 11.18 6.92
CA ASP A 271 -10.13 12.44 7.25
C ASP A 271 -9.42 13.68 6.70
N TYR A 272 -8.28 13.50 6.04
CA TYR A 272 -7.54 14.58 5.37
C TYR A 272 -7.44 14.37 3.85
N PRO A 273 -7.19 15.44 3.07
CA PRO A 273 -6.80 15.34 1.67
C PRO A 273 -5.56 14.46 1.45
N ASN A 274 -5.34 14.02 0.21
CA ASN A 274 -4.14 13.28 -0.20
C ASN A 274 -3.78 12.09 0.71
N GLN A 275 -4.75 11.20 0.92
CA GLN A 275 -4.53 10.00 1.72
C GLN A 275 -3.59 9.03 1.00
N VAL A 276 -2.43 8.75 1.59
CA VAL A 276 -1.54 7.66 1.19
C VAL A 276 -2.08 6.38 1.83
N ASN A 277 -2.69 5.52 1.03
CA ASN A 277 -3.28 4.28 1.50
C ASN A 277 -2.94 3.11 0.57
N ASN A 278 -2.35 2.06 1.11
CA ASN A 278 -1.89 0.90 0.35
C ASN A 278 -3.01 0.22 -0.47
N VAL A 279 -4.29 0.38 -0.08
CA VAL A 279 -5.44 -0.13 -0.85
C VAL A 279 -5.49 0.39 -2.28
N LEU A 280 -4.87 1.54 -2.56
CA LEU A 280 -4.73 2.10 -3.90
C LEU A 280 -3.77 1.30 -4.80
N CYS A 281 -3.00 0.37 -4.23
CA CYS A 281 -1.96 -0.38 -4.93
C CYS A 281 -2.24 -1.89 -4.93
N PHE A 282 -2.20 -2.55 -3.77
CA PHE A 282 -2.07 -4.01 -3.72
C PHE A 282 -3.18 -4.77 -4.47
N PRO A 283 -4.47 -4.41 -4.43
CA PRO A 283 -5.49 -5.20 -5.13
C PRO A 283 -5.24 -5.22 -6.64
N PHE A 284 -4.90 -4.06 -7.20
CA PHE A 284 -4.78 -3.87 -8.64
C PHE A 284 -3.42 -4.33 -9.17
N LEU A 285 -2.37 -4.18 -8.37
CA LEU A 285 -1.04 -4.74 -8.66
C LEU A 285 -1.12 -6.26 -8.78
N PHE A 286 -1.75 -6.94 -7.80
CA PHE A 286 -1.95 -8.38 -7.89
C PHE A 286 -2.89 -8.77 -9.02
N ARG A 287 -3.94 -8.00 -9.31
CA ARG A 287 -4.84 -8.29 -10.45
C ARG A 287 -4.05 -8.40 -11.75
N GLY A 288 -3.26 -7.37 -12.06
CA GLY A 288 -2.41 -7.35 -13.25
C GLY A 288 -1.40 -8.49 -13.26
N ALA A 289 -0.75 -8.77 -12.12
CA ALA A 289 0.22 -9.87 -12.00
C ALA A 289 -0.41 -11.26 -12.21
N LEU A 290 -1.58 -11.51 -11.61
CA LEU A 290 -2.28 -12.79 -11.70
C LEU A 290 -2.86 -13.04 -13.09
N ASP A 291 -3.41 -12.01 -13.75
CA ASP A 291 -4.00 -12.14 -15.08
C ASP A 291 -2.99 -12.62 -16.11
N VAL A 292 -1.76 -12.13 -16.03
CA VAL A 292 -0.68 -12.56 -16.92
C VAL A 292 0.15 -13.74 -16.40
N GLY A 293 -0.21 -14.29 -15.25
CA GLY A 293 0.54 -15.35 -14.60
C GLY A 293 2.00 -14.99 -14.36
N ALA A 294 2.25 -13.76 -13.88
CA ALA A 294 3.59 -13.28 -13.56
C ALA A 294 4.28 -14.23 -12.56
N THR A 295 5.58 -14.49 -12.72
CA THR A 295 6.34 -15.31 -11.76
C THR A 295 6.87 -14.51 -10.58
N VAL A 296 6.89 -13.18 -10.69
CA VAL A 296 7.38 -12.24 -9.68
C VAL A 296 6.71 -10.88 -9.88
N ILE A 297 6.66 -10.06 -8.83
CA ILE A 297 6.46 -8.61 -8.97
C ILE A 297 7.85 -7.96 -8.99
N ASN A 298 8.27 -7.44 -10.15
CA ASN A 298 9.56 -6.79 -10.35
C ASN A 298 9.45 -5.26 -10.27
N GLU A 299 10.58 -4.56 -10.44
CA GLU A 299 10.63 -3.09 -10.32
C GLU A 299 9.88 -2.41 -11.46
N GLU A 300 9.92 -2.95 -12.67
CA GLU A 300 9.19 -2.45 -13.84
C GLU A 300 7.69 -2.40 -13.57
N MET A 301 7.13 -3.44 -12.96
CA MET A 301 5.73 -3.49 -12.54
C MET A 301 5.40 -2.46 -11.47
N LYS A 302 6.28 -2.25 -10.48
CA LYS A 302 6.07 -1.22 -9.44
C LYS A 302 6.09 0.18 -10.04
N LEU A 303 7.04 0.48 -10.91
CA LEU A 303 7.14 1.75 -11.61
C LEU A 303 5.93 2.00 -12.53
N ALA A 304 5.41 0.96 -13.18
CA ALA A 304 4.18 1.05 -13.96
C ALA A 304 2.96 1.37 -13.08
N ALA A 305 2.85 0.73 -11.91
CA ALA A 305 1.81 1.04 -10.94
C ALA A 305 1.89 2.50 -10.44
N VAL A 306 3.09 2.98 -10.10
CA VAL A 306 3.33 4.38 -9.70
C VAL A 306 2.80 5.35 -10.75
N ARG A 307 3.22 5.17 -12.02
CA ARG A 307 2.82 6.05 -13.12
C ARG A 307 1.31 6.00 -13.37
N ALA A 308 0.72 4.79 -13.37
CA ALA A 308 -0.72 4.62 -13.57
C ALA A 308 -1.56 5.31 -12.48
N ILE A 309 -1.13 5.24 -11.21
CA ILE A 309 -1.80 5.93 -10.09
C ILE A 309 -1.65 7.44 -10.23
N ALA A 310 -0.44 7.90 -10.54
CA ALA A 310 -0.17 9.32 -10.70
C ALA A 310 -1.00 9.93 -11.84
N ASP A 311 -1.02 9.27 -13.01
CA ASP A 311 -1.75 9.73 -14.18
C ASP A 311 -3.28 9.62 -14.02
N LEU A 312 -3.77 8.70 -13.19
CA LEU A 312 -5.20 8.62 -12.89
C LEU A 312 -5.71 9.84 -12.13
N ALA A 313 -4.93 10.42 -11.20
CA ALA A 313 -5.31 11.63 -10.50
C ALA A 313 -5.36 12.87 -11.42
N LEU A 314 -4.60 12.88 -12.51
CA LEU A 314 -4.64 13.93 -13.54
C LEU A 314 -5.86 13.81 -14.46
N ALA A 315 -6.37 12.59 -14.66
CA ALA A 315 -7.40 12.32 -15.63
C ALA A 315 -8.74 12.97 -15.23
N GLU A 316 -9.37 13.67 -16.19
CA GLU A 316 -10.70 14.25 -16.04
C GLU A 316 -11.70 13.24 -15.48
N GLN A 317 -12.59 13.75 -14.63
CA GLN A 317 -13.54 12.89 -13.94
C GLN A 317 -14.65 12.45 -14.87
N SER A 318 -14.90 11.15 -14.90
CA SER A 318 -16.13 10.60 -15.44
C SER A 318 -17.26 10.83 -14.43
N ASP A 319 -18.48 11.07 -14.91
CA ASP A 319 -19.71 11.19 -14.10
C ASP A 319 -19.87 10.11 -13.01
N VAL A 320 -19.27 8.92 -13.23
CA VAL A 320 -19.26 7.80 -12.29
C VAL A 320 -18.53 8.14 -10.98
N VAL A 321 -17.42 8.89 -11.02
CA VAL A 321 -16.64 9.29 -9.83
C VAL A 321 -17.42 10.29 -8.98
N SER A 322 -18.05 11.28 -9.62
CA SER A 322 -18.89 12.28 -8.97
C SER A 322 -20.06 11.65 -8.21
N SER A 323 -20.66 10.59 -8.77
CA SER A 323 -21.77 9.88 -8.12
C SER A 323 -21.39 9.10 -6.84
N ALA A 324 -20.12 8.69 -6.71
CA ALA A 324 -19.64 7.88 -5.59
C ALA A 324 -19.18 8.75 -4.39
N TYR A 325 -18.72 9.96 -4.67
CA TYR A 325 -18.14 10.87 -3.67
C TYR A 325 -19.00 12.12 -3.37
N GLY A 326 -20.17 12.25 -4.04
CA GLY A 326 -21.06 13.40 -3.91
C GLY A 326 -20.57 14.59 -4.76
N ASP A 327 -21.29 15.73 -4.71
CA ASP A 327 -21.01 16.95 -5.48
C ASP A 327 -19.66 17.66 -5.15
N GLN A 328 -18.65 16.93 -4.66
CA GLN A 328 -17.30 17.45 -4.51
C GLN A 328 -16.60 17.43 -5.87
N GLU A 329 -16.43 18.61 -6.48
CA GLU A 329 -15.50 18.79 -7.60
C GLU A 329 -14.07 18.49 -7.11
N LEU A 330 -13.63 17.25 -7.36
CA LEU A 330 -12.28 16.80 -7.08
C LEU A 330 -11.42 17.15 -8.31
N SER A 331 -10.70 18.28 -8.27
CA SER A 331 -9.80 18.70 -9.36
C SER A 331 -8.34 18.48 -8.97
N PHE A 332 -7.52 18.07 -9.94
CA PHE A 332 -6.08 17.89 -9.71
C PHE A 332 -5.45 19.18 -9.18
N GLY A 333 -4.74 19.08 -8.05
CA GLY A 333 -4.15 20.24 -7.38
C GLY A 333 -3.67 19.93 -5.96
N PRO A 334 -3.29 20.96 -5.17
CA PRO A 334 -2.69 20.79 -3.84
C PRO A 334 -3.46 19.88 -2.87
N ASP A 335 -4.79 19.81 -2.97
CA ASP A 335 -5.64 18.99 -2.11
C ASP A 335 -6.14 17.68 -2.79
N TYR A 336 -5.68 17.41 -4.03
CA TYR A 336 -5.98 16.18 -4.76
C TYR A 336 -4.84 15.82 -5.73
N ILE A 337 -3.82 15.14 -5.19
CA ILE A 337 -2.69 14.57 -5.95
C ILE A 337 -2.67 13.04 -5.96
N ILE A 338 -3.58 12.40 -5.23
CA ILE A 338 -3.71 10.93 -5.15
C ILE A 338 -5.19 10.60 -5.37
N PRO A 339 -5.52 9.60 -6.22
CA PRO A 339 -6.90 9.18 -6.42
C PRO A 339 -7.49 8.61 -5.12
N LYS A 340 -8.83 8.63 -5.01
CA LYS A 340 -9.49 8.11 -3.80
C LYS A 340 -9.56 6.57 -3.82
N PRO A 341 -9.50 5.88 -2.66
CA PRO A 341 -9.53 4.41 -2.55
C PRO A 341 -10.64 3.65 -3.27
N PHE A 342 -11.79 4.28 -3.51
CA PHE A 342 -12.95 3.65 -4.16
C PHE A 342 -13.20 4.20 -5.56
N ASP A 343 -12.21 4.86 -6.16
CA ASP A 343 -12.29 5.26 -7.57
C ASP A 343 -12.33 3.99 -8.44
N PRO A 344 -13.44 3.71 -9.14
CA PRO A 344 -13.56 2.50 -9.95
C PRO A 344 -12.51 2.43 -11.07
N ARG A 345 -11.97 3.57 -11.50
CA ARG A 345 -10.96 3.62 -12.57
C ARG A 345 -9.64 2.98 -12.16
N LEU A 346 -9.38 2.77 -10.86
CA LEU A 346 -8.12 2.20 -10.34
C LEU A 346 -7.81 0.84 -10.97
N ILE A 347 -8.74 -0.12 -10.96
CA ILE A 347 -8.50 -1.45 -11.53
C ILE A 347 -8.25 -1.37 -13.04
N VAL A 348 -8.98 -0.50 -13.73
CA VAL A 348 -8.94 -0.35 -15.20
C VAL A 348 -7.67 0.35 -15.68
N LYS A 349 -6.98 1.10 -14.81
CA LYS A 349 -5.73 1.78 -15.15
C LYS A 349 -4.50 1.05 -14.64
N ILE A 350 -4.54 0.57 -13.39
CA ILE A 350 -3.37 -0.01 -12.73
C ILE A 350 -3.13 -1.45 -13.20
N ALA A 351 -4.17 -2.30 -13.22
CA ALA A 351 -3.99 -3.71 -13.57
C ALA A 351 -3.45 -3.89 -15.00
N PRO A 352 -3.96 -3.18 -16.03
CA PRO A 352 -3.37 -3.23 -17.37
C PRO A 352 -1.95 -2.71 -17.46
N ALA A 353 -1.62 -1.62 -16.75
CA ALA A 353 -0.25 -1.09 -16.73
C ALA A 353 0.74 -2.09 -16.13
N VAL A 354 0.34 -2.75 -15.04
CA VAL A 354 1.13 -3.79 -14.37
C VAL A 354 1.26 -5.04 -15.22
N ALA A 355 0.15 -5.51 -15.82
CA ALA A 355 0.14 -6.66 -16.73
C ALA A 355 1.07 -6.43 -17.92
N LYS A 356 1.00 -5.25 -18.54
CA LYS A 356 1.88 -4.86 -19.63
C LYS A 356 3.35 -4.84 -19.20
N ALA A 357 3.67 -4.25 -18.05
CA ALA A 357 5.04 -4.23 -17.53
C ALA A 357 5.58 -5.64 -17.24
N ALA A 358 4.74 -6.54 -16.72
CA ALA A 358 5.11 -7.94 -16.50
C ALA A 358 5.40 -8.69 -17.82
N MET A 359 4.63 -8.41 -18.87
CA MET A 359 4.87 -8.94 -20.22
C MET A 359 6.15 -8.38 -20.83
N ASP A 360 6.33 -7.06 -20.81
CA ASP A 360 7.48 -6.35 -21.38
C ASP A 360 8.80 -6.78 -20.71
N SER A 361 8.76 -7.07 -19.40
CA SER A 361 9.92 -7.55 -18.64
C SER A 361 10.13 -9.08 -18.71
N GLY A 362 9.27 -9.81 -19.41
CA GLY A 362 9.41 -11.24 -19.65
C GLY A 362 9.09 -12.15 -18.46
N VAL A 363 8.39 -11.64 -17.44
CA VAL A 363 8.00 -12.43 -16.25
C VAL A 363 6.59 -13.02 -16.36
N ALA A 364 5.83 -12.69 -17.41
CA ALA A 364 4.48 -13.18 -17.67
C ALA A 364 4.48 -14.56 -18.36
N ASN A 365 3.74 -15.53 -17.80
CA ASN A 365 3.55 -16.86 -18.40
C ASN A 365 2.27 -16.98 -19.24
N ARG A 366 1.34 -16.04 -19.11
CA ARG A 366 0.04 -16.01 -19.81
C ARG A 366 -0.19 -14.62 -20.38
N PRO A 367 0.56 -14.19 -21.39
CA PRO A 367 0.44 -12.84 -21.95
C PRO A 367 -0.99 -12.56 -22.45
N ILE A 368 -1.43 -11.32 -22.31
CA ILE A 368 -2.71 -10.83 -22.83
C ILE A 368 -2.50 -10.42 -24.29
N GLU A 369 -3.25 -11.02 -25.21
CA GLU A 369 -3.16 -10.73 -26.65
C GLU A 369 -3.96 -9.47 -27.03
N ASP A 370 -5.14 -9.29 -26.43
CA ASP A 370 -6.05 -8.17 -26.69
C ASP A 370 -6.28 -7.37 -25.40
N PHE A 371 -5.58 -6.23 -25.31
CA PHE A 371 -5.69 -5.33 -24.16
C PHE A 371 -7.01 -4.57 -24.12
N ASP A 372 -7.66 -4.33 -25.25
CA ASP A 372 -8.95 -3.63 -25.28
C ASP A 372 -10.02 -4.53 -24.70
N ALA A 373 -10.07 -5.81 -25.11
CA ALA A 373 -10.96 -6.81 -24.53
C ALA A 373 -10.68 -7.04 -23.03
N TYR A 374 -9.41 -7.04 -22.63
CA TYR A 374 -9.04 -7.16 -21.21
C TYR A 374 -9.55 -5.97 -20.37
N VAL A 375 -9.37 -4.75 -20.87
CA VAL A 375 -9.87 -3.52 -20.22
C VAL A 375 -11.39 -3.53 -20.13
N GLU A 376 -12.10 -3.96 -21.19
CA GLU A 376 -13.55 -4.11 -21.20
C GLU A 376 -14.01 -5.12 -20.14
N HIS A 377 -13.34 -6.28 -20.04
CA HIS A 377 -13.63 -7.29 -19.02
C HIS A 377 -13.50 -6.74 -17.59
N LEU A 378 -12.40 -6.03 -17.30
CA LEU A 378 -12.21 -5.38 -15.99
C LEU A 378 -13.28 -4.32 -15.71
N THR A 379 -13.69 -3.58 -16.75
CA THR A 379 -14.75 -2.58 -16.65
C THR A 379 -16.10 -3.21 -16.30
N GLU A 380 -16.48 -4.31 -16.96
CA GLU A 380 -17.71 -5.05 -16.65
C GLU A 380 -17.74 -5.59 -15.21
N PHE A 381 -16.61 -6.07 -14.70
CA PHE A 381 -16.50 -6.59 -13.33
C PHE A 381 -16.94 -5.55 -12.28
N ILE A 382 -16.57 -4.28 -12.48
CA ILE A 382 -16.95 -3.17 -11.62
C ILE A 382 -18.47 -2.92 -11.69
N TYR A 383 -19.02 -2.86 -12.90
CA TYR A 383 -20.45 -2.59 -13.11
C TYR A 383 -21.33 -3.69 -12.49
N LYS A 384 -20.97 -4.97 -12.69
CA LYS A 384 -21.69 -6.12 -12.12
C LYS A 384 -21.70 -6.08 -10.59
N THR A 385 -20.57 -5.77 -9.97
CA THR A 385 -20.44 -5.65 -8.51
C THR A 385 -21.30 -4.52 -7.94
N ASN A 386 -21.36 -3.38 -8.62
CA ASN A 386 -22.15 -2.22 -8.20
C ASN A 386 -23.66 -2.40 -8.40
N LEU A 387 -24.08 -3.01 -9.51
CA LEU A 387 -25.50 -3.26 -9.82
C LEU A 387 -26.13 -4.35 -8.95
N PHE A 388 -25.37 -5.39 -8.57
CA PHE A 388 -25.90 -6.48 -7.74
C PHE A 388 -26.03 -6.10 -6.27
N MET A 389 -25.06 -5.36 -5.71
CA MET A 389 -25.04 -5.04 -4.28
C MET A 389 -25.90 -3.85 -3.90
N LYS A 390 -26.11 -2.88 -4.82
CA LYS A 390 -26.89 -1.66 -4.54
C LYS A 390 -28.35 -1.96 -4.15
N PRO A 391 -29.09 -2.85 -4.82
CA PRO A 391 -30.43 -3.26 -4.39
C PRO A 391 -30.44 -3.95 -3.03
N ILE A 392 -29.45 -4.81 -2.76
CA ILE A 392 -29.33 -5.54 -1.48
C ILE A 392 -29.09 -4.56 -0.33
N PHE A 393 -28.14 -3.62 -0.47
CA PHE A 393 -27.89 -2.59 0.53
C PHE A 393 -29.06 -1.63 0.70
N SER A 394 -29.73 -1.24 -0.39
CA SER A 394 -30.93 -0.41 -0.32
C SER A 394 -32.09 -1.12 0.38
N GLN A 395 -32.30 -2.41 0.14
CA GLN A 395 -33.27 -3.22 0.89
C GLN A 395 -32.88 -3.37 2.35
N ALA A 396 -31.60 -3.63 2.66
CA ALA A 396 -31.12 -3.74 4.04
C ALA A 396 -31.24 -2.42 4.82
N LYS A 397 -31.02 -1.27 4.16
CA LYS A 397 -31.23 0.06 4.75
C LYS A 397 -32.72 0.41 4.90
N ALA A 398 -33.55 0.08 3.90
CA ALA A 398 -34.99 0.32 3.92
C ALA A 398 -35.72 -0.59 4.94
N GLN A 399 -35.22 -1.81 5.12
CA GLN A 399 -35.65 -2.73 6.18
C GLN A 399 -34.59 -2.78 7.28
N SER A 400 -34.37 -1.64 7.93
CA SER A 400 -33.60 -1.55 9.18
C SER A 400 -34.15 -2.54 10.22
N LYS A 401 -33.59 -3.75 10.26
CA LYS A 401 -33.95 -4.75 11.27
C LYS A 401 -33.18 -4.43 12.54
N ARG A 402 -33.89 -4.02 13.58
CA ARG A 402 -33.33 -3.96 14.93
C ARG A 402 -33.15 -5.38 15.43
N ILE A 403 -31.90 -5.80 15.59
CA ILE A 403 -31.58 -7.08 16.22
C ILE A 403 -31.63 -6.85 17.73
N VAL A 404 -32.67 -7.38 18.38
CA VAL A 404 -32.80 -7.38 19.84
C VAL A 404 -32.23 -8.71 20.33
N PHE A 405 -31.13 -8.66 21.07
CA PHE A 405 -30.60 -9.84 21.76
C PHE A 405 -31.32 -9.99 23.10
N ALA A 406 -32.04 -11.11 23.26
CA ALA A 406 -32.76 -11.42 24.51
C ALA A 406 -31.83 -11.82 25.67
N GLU A 407 -30.53 -12.04 25.42
CA GLU A 407 -29.55 -12.46 26.42
C GLU A 407 -28.59 -11.32 26.80
N GLY A 408 -29.14 -10.22 27.31
CA GLY A 408 -28.38 -9.04 27.75
C GLY A 408 -27.63 -9.21 29.08
N LYS A 409 -26.83 -10.27 29.28
CA LYS A 409 -25.98 -10.41 30.50
C LYS A 409 -24.55 -10.92 30.30
N LYS A 410 -24.08 -11.24 29.08
CA LYS A 410 -22.66 -11.60 28.86
C LYS A 410 -21.93 -10.52 28.04
N SER A 411 -20.91 -9.90 28.64
CA SER A 411 -20.10 -8.83 28.04
C SER A 411 -19.33 -9.26 26.78
N ALA A 412 -19.16 -10.57 26.55
CA ALA A 412 -18.39 -11.11 25.43
C ALA A 412 -19.00 -10.86 24.04
N TYR A 413 -20.29 -10.51 23.95
CA TYR A 413 -20.96 -10.26 22.66
C TYR A 413 -20.98 -8.77 22.25
N TYR A 414 -20.51 -7.87 23.10
CA TYR A 414 -20.61 -6.42 22.88
C TYR A 414 -19.54 -5.85 21.94
N THR A 415 -18.38 -6.50 21.84
CA THR A 415 -17.20 -5.95 21.16
C THR A 415 -17.22 -6.09 19.63
N PRO A 416 -17.63 -7.23 19.03
CA PRO A 416 -17.49 -7.42 17.58
C PRO A 416 -18.42 -6.52 16.73
N LEU A 417 -19.63 -6.23 17.23
CA LEU A 417 -20.65 -5.46 16.48
C LEU A 417 -20.43 -3.95 16.52
N ARG A 418 -19.72 -3.43 17.53
CA ARG A 418 -19.36 -2.01 17.62
C ARG A 418 -18.38 -1.59 16.52
N ILE A 419 -17.62 -2.56 16.00
CA ILE A 419 -16.63 -2.40 14.92
C ILE A 419 -17.32 -2.32 13.55
N LEU A 420 -18.45 -2.99 13.35
CA LEU A 420 -19.13 -3.08 12.04
C LEU A 420 -20.11 -1.93 11.76
N PHE A 421 -20.74 -1.31 12.78
CA PHE A 421 -21.76 -0.26 12.57
C PHE A 421 -21.71 0.88 13.61
N PRO A 422 -20.70 1.76 13.57
CA PRO A 422 -20.50 2.79 14.60
C PRO A 422 -21.59 3.89 14.66
N LYS A 423 -22.36 4.11 13.59
CA LYS A 423 -23.33 5.24 13.49
C LYS A 423 -24.78 4.93 13.88
N VAL A 424 -25.10 3.74 14.41
CA VAL A 424 -26.49 3.36 14.76
C VAL A 424 -26.78 3.49 16.27
N TRP A 425 -25.79 3.87 17.09
CA TRP A 425 -25.95 3.92 18.54
C TRP A 425 -26.20 5.34 19.08
N HIS A 426 -27.43 5.59 19.52
CA HIS A 426 -27.76 6.54 20.58
C HIS A 426 -28.44 5.76 21.70
N SER A 427 -27.78 5.64 22.83
CA SER A 427 -28.36 5.04 24.03
C SER A 427 -29.36 6.02 24.66
N ARG A 428 -30.65 5.72 24.53
CA ARG A 428 -31.63 6.03 25.57
C ARG A 428 -32.06 4.71 26.19
N PHE A 429 -31.41 4.36 27.30
CA PHE A 429 -31.96 3.95 28.59
C PHE A 429 -30.84 3.31 29.40
#